data_AF-A0A9E6ERF1-F1
#
_entry.id   AF-A0A9E6ERF1-F1
#
_cell.length_a   1.000
_cell.length_b   1.000
_cell.length_c   1.000
_cell.angle_alpha   90.00
_cell.angle_beta   90.00
_cell.angle_gamma   90.00
#
_symmetry.space_group_name_H-M   'P 1'
#
loop_
_entity.id
_entity.type
_entity.pdbx_description
1 polymer ?
#
loop_
_entity_poly.entity_id
_entity_poly.type
_entity_poly.pdbx_seq_one_letter_code
_entity_poly.pdbx_strand_id
1 'polypeptide(L)'
;MSHTAKSIFTFGIYELLPGPGLIIMPDPILAFFVFPESKEVWIRVTGALVSIFAFYNIEAARCELTDYFRLTVYARSSVMLFLTLFVLSGLAKPMLILFGVVDLPDAIRTALALRSSPSSE
;
A
#
# COMPACT_ATOMS: atom_id res chain seq x y z
N MET A 1 5.15 -0.87 20.94
CA MET A 1 5.32 -0.64 19.50
C MET A 1 6.66 0.04 19.26
N SER A 2 7.62 -0.71 18.73
CA SER A 2 8.82 -0.18 18.10
C SER A 2 8.52 0.91 17.07
N HIS A 3 9.51 1.75 16.74
CA HIS A 3 9.36 2.82 15.76
C HIS A 3 8.90 2.27 14.39
N THR A 4 9.39 1.08 14.02
CA THR A 4 8.99 0.31 12.84
C THR A 4 7.54 -0.15 12.91
N ALA A 5 7.11 -0.73 14.03
CA ALA A 5 5.72 -1.15 14.21
C ALA A 5 4.73 0.02 14.13
N LYS A 6 5.07 1.19 14.68
CA LYS A 6 4.24 2.40 14.53
C LYS A 6 4.11 2.84 13.07
N SER A 7 5.18 2.74 12.28
CA SER A 7 5.13 3.07 10.85
C SER A 7 4.14 2.19 10.09
N ILE A 8 4.24 0.87 10.26
CA ILE A 8 3.34 -0.11 9.63
C ILE A 8 1.90 0.07 10.11
N PHE A 9 1.69 0.36 11.39
CA PHE A 9 0.37 0.63 11.95
C PHE A 9 -0.29 1.87 11.31
N THR A 10 0.44 2.99 11.22
CA THR A 10 -0.05 4.19 10.55
C THR A 10 -0.37 3.92 9.08
N PHE A 11 0.43 3.10 8.40
CA PHE A 11 0.15 2.71 7.02
C PHE A 11 -1.11 1.85 6.89
N GLY A 12 -1.30 0.86 7.77
CA GLY A 12 -2.54 0.06 7.76
C GLY A 12 -3.77 0.92 8.03
N ILE A 13 -3.67 1.95 8.88
CA ILE A 13 -4.74 2.95 9.05
C ILE A 13 -4.96 3.76 7.77
N TYR A 14 -3.89 4.13 7.07
CA TYR A 14 -4.01 4.81 5.79
C TYR A 14 -4.76 3.93 4.77
N GLU A 15 -4.47 2.63 4.68
CA GLU A 15 -5.13 1.68 3.78
C GLU A 15 -6.63 1.44 4.09
N LEU A 16 -7.06 1.68 5.34
CA LEU A 16 -8.47 1.61 5.75
C LEU A 16 -9.36 2.69 5.13
N LEU A 17 -8.79 3.75 4.55
CA LEU A 17 -9.54 4.76 3.81
C LEU A 17 -9.80 4.32 2.35
N PRO A 18 -8.78 4.05 1.52
CA PRO A 18 -8.97 3.70 0.13
C PRO A 18 -9.57 2.30 -0.05
N GLY A 19 -9.28 1.33 0.82
CA GLY A 19 -9.81 -0.04 0.68
C GLY A 19 -11.34 -0.09 0.72
N PRO A 20 -11.97 0.21 1.87
CA PRO A 20 -13.43 0.27 1.99
C PRO A 20 -14.07 1.31 1.07
N GLY A 21 -13.38 2.44 0.83
CA GLY A 21 -13.84 3.46 -0.10
C GLY A 21 -14.03 2.92 -1.52
N LEU A 22 -13.06 2.16 -2.04
CA LEU A 22 -13.16 1.50 -3.36
C LEU A 22 -14.26 0.42 -3.40
N ILE A 23 -14.57 -0.22 -2.27
CA ILE A 23 -15.65 -1.20 -2.18
C ILE A 23 -17.02 -0.54 -2.25
N ILE A 24 -17.23 0.57 -1.53
CA ILE A 24 -18.54 1.22 -1.38
C ILE A 24 -18.79 2.15 -2.57
N MET A 25 -17.86 3.09 -2.78
CA MET A 25 -17.98 4.18 -3.75
C MET A 25 -16.63 4.39 -4.46
N PRO A 26 -16.35 3.60 -5.52
CA PRO A 26 -15.06 3.65 -6.21
C PRO A 26 -14.83 4.94 -6.99
N ASP A 27 -15.86 5.53 -7.59
CA ASP A 27 -15.72 6.64 -8.55
C ASP A 27 -15.05 7.90 -7.97
N PRO A 28 -15.36 8.37 -6.74
CA PRO A 28 -14.63 9.48 -6.13
C PRO A 28 -13.13 9.20 -5.91
N ILE A 29 -12.79 7.96 -5.54
CA ILE A 29 -11.39 7.56 -5.33
C ILE A 29 -10.68 7.50 -6.68
N LEU A 30 -11.31 6.89 -7.68
CA LEU A 30 -10.78 6.85 -9.05
C LEU A 30 -10.58 8.26 -9.60
N ALA A 31 -11.56 9.15 -9.42
CA ALA A 31 -11.51 10.54 -9.86
C ALA A 31 -10.37 11.32 -9.19
N PHE A 32 -10.11 11.09 -7.89
CA PHE A 32 -8.96 11.68 -7.20
C PHE A 32 -7.63 11.31 -7.87
N PHE A 33 -7.53 10.09 -8.41
CA PHE A 33 -6.38 9.60 -9.18
C PHE A 33 -6.50 9.84 -10.70
N VAL A 34 -7.46 10.64 -11.15
CA VAL A 34 -7.71 10.98 -12.56
C VAL A 34 -8.05 9.75 -13.43
N PHE A 35 -8.58 8.69 -12.82
CA PHE A 35 -9.13 7.55 -13.56
C PHE A 35 -10.55 7.88 -14.06
N PRO A 36 -10.94 7.33 -15.23
CA PRO A 36 -12.33 7.36 -15.65
C PRO A 36 -13.20 6.55 -14.69
N GLU A 37 -14.49 6.91 -14.61
CA GLU A 37 -15.49 6.07 -13.95
C GLU A 37 -15.45 4.65 -14.51
N SER A 38 -15.58 3.67 -13.63
CA SER A 38 -15.53 2.27 -14.04
C SER A 38 -16.60 1.46 -13.33
N LYS A 39 -17.35 0.72 -14.14
CA LYS A 39 -18.38 -0.21 -13.69
C LYS A 39 -17.83 -1.63 -13.49
N GLU A 40 -16.52 -1.81 -13.63
CA GLU A 40 -15.89 -3.11 -13.48
C GLU A 40 -15.82 -3.53 -12.02
N VAL A 41 -16.31 -4.74 -11.74
CA VAL A 41 -16.30 -5.32 -10.39
C VAL A 41 -14.88 -5.45 -9.81
N TRP A 42 -13.86 -5.57 -10.66
CA TRP A 42 -12.46 -5.73 -10.28
C TRP A 42 -11.91 -4.58 -9.42
N ILE A 43 -12.50 -3.38 -9.52
CA ILE A 43 -12.10 -2.25 -8.67
C ILE A 43 -12.55 -2.47 -7.23
N ARG A 44 -13.76 -3.00 -7.03
CA ARG A 44 -14.27 -3.37 -5.69
C ARG A 44 -13.49 -4.55 -5.12
N VAL A 45 -13.11 -5.52 -5.97
CA VAL A 45 -12.25 -6.64 -5.57
C VAL A 45 -10.88 -6.13 -5.10
N THR A 46 -10.27 -5.20 -5.84
CA THR A 46 -9.01 -4.55 -5.44
C THR A 46 -9.17 -3.81 -4.11
N GLY A 47 -10.27 -3.07 -3.92
CA GLY A 47 -10.60 -2.42 -2.64
C GLY A 47 -10.72 -3.40 -1.47
N ALA A 48 -11.32 -4.57 -1.70
CA ALA A 48 -11.40 -5.65 -0.71
C ALA A 48 -10.01 -6.20 -0.35
N LEU A 49 -9.15 -6.44 -1.34
CA LEU A 49 -7.77 -6.88 -1.11
C LEU A 49 -6.97 -5.86 -0.29
N VAL A 50 -7.06 -4.56 -0.63
CA VAL A 50 -6.42 -3.47 0.12
C VAL A 50 -6.93 -3.43 1.56
N SER A 51 -8.24 -3.62 1.77
CA SER A 51 -8.83 -3.66 3.12
C SER A 51 -8.31 -4.84 3.95
N ILE A 52 -8.10 -5.99 3.33
CA ILE A 52 -7.52 -7.18 3.98
C ILE A 52 -6.05 -6.93 4.33
N PHE A 53 -5.28 -6.30 3.44
CA PHE A 53 -3.89 -5.92 3.73
C PHE A 53 -3.81 -4.90 4.87
N ALA A 54 -4.73 -3.94 4.92
CA ALA A 54 -4.84 -2.99 6.03
C ALA A 54 -4.99 -3.72 7.36
N PHE A 55 -5.89 -4.71 7.43
CA PHE A 55 -6.10 -5.54 8.61
C PHE A 55 -4.83 -6.31 8.99
N TYR A 56 -4.16 -6.97 8.05
CA TYR A 56 -2.91 -7.68 8.32
C TYR A 56 -1.78 -6.75 8.78
N ASN A 57 -1.64 -5.57 8.19
CA ASN A 57 -0.63 -4.60 8.59
C ASN A 57 -0.89 -4.08 10.01
N ILE A 58 -2.15 -3.79 10.36
CA ILE A 58 -2.53 -3.36 11.71
C ILE A 58 -2.24 -4.46 12.74
N GLU A 59 -2.69 -5.68 12.50
CA GLU A 59 -2.49 -6.79 13.45
C GLU A 59 -1.01 -7.19 13.56
N ALA A 60 -0.28 -7.26 12.45
CA ALA A 60 1.15 -7.54 12.46
C ALA A 60 1.94 -6.45 13.22
N ALA A 61 1.52 -5.18 13.09
CA ALA A 61 2.10 -4.10 13.86
C ALA A 61 1.82 -4.24 15.36
N ARG A 62 0.59 -4.60 15.75
CA ARG A 62 0.19 -4.83 17.15
C ARG A 62 0.96 -6.00 17.78
N CYS A 63 1.23 -7.05 17.01
CA CYS A 63 2.03 -8.20 17.43
C CYS A 63 3.55 -8.00 17.31
N GLU A 64 4.02 -6.83 16.86
CA GLU A 64 5.43 -6.51 16.63
C GLU A 64 6.18 -7.56 15.79
N LEU A 65 5.53 -8.09 14.74
CA LEU A 65 6.11 -9.10 13.83
C LEU A 65 7.18 -8.47 12.92
N THR A 66 8.38 -8.28 13.43
CA THR A 66 9.51 -7.63 12.74
C THR A 66 9.91 -8.29 11.42
N ASP A 67 9.82 -9.62 11.32
CA ASP A 67 10.09 -10.35 10.08
C ASP A 67 9.07 -10.02 8.98
N TYR A 68 7.79 -9.84 9.36
CA TYR A 68 6.73 -9.40 8.45
C TYR A 68 6.97 -7.97 7.95
N PHE A 69 7.53 -7.09 8.79
CA PHE A 69 7.88 -5.73 8.37
C PHE A 69 8.96 -5.71 7.30
N ARG A 70 9.93 -6.63 7.34
CA ARG A 70 10.92 -6.76 6.26
C ARG A 70 10.27 -7.24 4.97
N LEU A 71 9.39 -8.23 5.06
CA LEU A 71 8.69 -8.80 3.89
C LEU A 71 7.82 -7.75 3.17
N THR A 72 7.14 -6.89 3.93
CA THR A 72 6.28 -5.84 3.38
C THR A 72 7.06 -4.77 2.61
N VAL A 73 8.30 -4.47 2.99
CA VAL A 73 9.17 -3.58 2.20
C VAL A 73 9.49 -4.19 0.84
N TYR A 74 9.82 -5.47 0.77
CA TYR A 74 10.05 -6.17 -0.50
C TYR A 74 8.77 -6.20 -1.34
N ALA A 75 7.63 -6.51 -0.72
CA ALA A 75 6.34 -6.57 -1.40
C ALA A 75 5.95 -5.20 -2.01
N ARG A 76 5.99 -4.11 -1.24
CA ARG A 76 5.65 -2.76 -1.75
C ARG A 76 6.63 -2.28 -2.81
N SER A 77 7.92 -2.55 -2.64
CA SER A 77 8.93 -2.22 -3.67
C SER A 77 8.66 -2.99 -4.97
N SER A 78 8.21 -4.25 -4.87
CA SER A 78 7.87 -5.05 -6.05
C SER A 78 6.63 -4.51 -6.78
N VAL A 79 5.61 -4.05 -6.06
CA VAL A 79 4.42 -3.41 -6.66
C VAL A 79 4.83 -2.20 -7.49
N MET A 80 5.68 -1.34 -6.94
CA MET A 80 6.28 -0.19 -7.63
C MET A 80 6.99 -0.58 -8.93
N LEU A 81 7.78 -1.66 -8.90
CA LEU A 81 8.50 -2.19 -10.05
C LEU A 81 7.54 -2.74 -11.11
N PHE A 82 6.55 -3.54 -10.73
CA PHE A 82 5.55 -4.08 -11.65
C PHE A 82 4.70 -2.99 -12.28
N LEU A 83 4.25 -2.00 -11.51
CA LEU A 83 3.49 -0.87 -12.04
C LEU A 83 4.31 -0.07 -13.05
N THR A 84 5.60 0.17 -12.77
CA THR A 84 6.51 0.83 -13.70
C THR A 84 6.68 0.04 -14.99
N LEU A 85 6.89 -1.29 -14.89
CA LEU A 85 7.01 -2.16 -16.06
C LEU A 85 5.73 -2.19 -16.90
N PHE A 86 4.55 -2.23 -16.28
CA PHE A 86 3.27 -2.22 -17.00
C PHE A 86 3.05 -0.90 -17.74
N VAL A 87 3.44 0.23 -17.15
CA VAL A 87 3.34 1.53 -17.84
C VAL A 87 4.33 1.61 -19.00
N LEU A 88 5.58 1.20 -18.80
CA LEU A 88 6.59 1.17 -19.87
C LEU A 88 6.22 0.23 -21.02
N SER A 89 5.51 -0.87 -20.71
CA SER A 89 5.02 -1.84 -21.70
C SER A 89 3.72 -1.41 -22.38
N GLY A 90 3.13 -0.25 -22.00
CA GLY A 90 1.86 0.24 -22.54
C GLY A 90 0.62 -0.54 -22.08
N LEU A 91 0.76 -1.47 -21.12
CA LEU A 91 -0.33 -2.29 -20.56
C LEU A 91 -1.16 -1.51 -19.54
N ALA A 92 -0.59 -0.45 -18.97
CA ALA A 92 -1.18 0.36 -17.93
C ALA A 92 -1.14 1.85 -18.29
N LYS A 93 -2.18 2.60 -17.89
CA LYS A 93 -2.16 4.06 -18.02
C LYS A 93 -1.14 4.65 -17.03
N PRO A 94 -0.41 5.73 -17.39
CA PRO A 94 0.53 6.40 -16.48
C PRO A 94 -0.08 6.85 -15.16
N MET A 95 -1.41 7.01 -15.11
CA MET A 95 -2.17 7.30 -13.88
C MET A 95 -1.95 6.25 -12.77
N LEU A 96 -1.59 5.01 -13.10
CA LEU A 96 -1.20 3.98 -12.10
C LEU A 96 0.06 4.37 -11.31
N ILE A 97 0.91 5.24 -11.84
CA ILE A 97 2.09 5.75 -11.13
C ILE A 97 1.69 6.67 -9.97
N LEU A 98 0.55 7.38 -10.06
CA LEU A 98 0.05 8.21 -8.95
C LEU A 98 -0.25 7.38 -7.70
N PHE A 99 -0.76 6.15 -7.87
CA PHE A 99 -0.91 5.20 -6.77
C PHE A 99 0.43 4.89 -6.12
N GLY A 100 1.46 4.62 -6.92
CA GLY A 100 2.81 4.40 -6.44
C GLY A 100 3.43 5.61 -5.76
N VAL A 101 3.13 6.84 -6.21
CA VAL A 101 3.62 8.09 -5.61
C VAL A 101 3.04 8.31 -4.21
N VAL A 102 1.80 7.87 -3.96
CA VAL A 102 1.21 7.97 -2.62
C VAL A 102 1.69 6.84 -1.71
N ASP A 103 2.05 5.67 -2.28
CA ASP A 103 2.57 4.52 -1.55
C ASP A 103 4.07 4.64 -1.20
N LEU A 104 4.85 5.35 -2.04
CA LEU A 104 6.31 5.51 -1.89
C LEU A 104 6.75 6.17 -0.58
N PRO A 105 6.14 7.27 -0.12
CA PRO A 105 6.51 7.94 1.13
C PRO A 105 6.37 7.02 2.33
N ASP A 106 5.34 6.18 2.36
CA ASP A 106 5.12 5.21 3.43
C ASP A 106 6.08 4.02 3.37
N ALA A 107 6.43 3.57 2.16
CA ALA A 107 7.49 2.58 1.97
C ALA A 107 8.85 3.13 2.42
N ILE A 108 9.19 4.37 2.05
CA ILE A 108 10.43 5.05 2.46
C ILE A 108 10.49 5.23 3.98
N ARG A 109 9.39 5.68 4.60
CA ARG A 109 9.30 5.83 6.06
C ARG A 109 9.52 4.51 6.79
N THR A 110 8.96 3.42 6.27
CA THR A 110 9.14 2.07 6.82
C THR A 110 10.58 1.57 6.64
N ALA A 111 11.19 1.80 5.48
CA ALA A 111 12.59 1.44 5.22
C ALA A 111 13.57 2.24 6.11
N LEU A 112 13.30 3.53 6.33
CA LEU A 112 14.07 4.38 7.25
C LEU A 112 13.89 3.94 8.71
N ALA A 113 12.70 3.51 9.12
CA ALA A 113 12.44 2.96 10.44
C ALA A 113 13.18 1.62 10.69
N LEU A 114 13.28 0.77 9.66
CA LEU A 114 14.07 -0.46 9.71
C LEU A 114 15.58 -0.19 9.81
N ARG A 115 16.08 0.86 9.13
CA ARG A 115 17.50 1.27 9.21
C ARG A 115 17.91 1.89 10.53
N SER A 116 16.96 2.44 11.29
CA SER A 116 17.19 3.09 12.58
C SER A 116 17.01 2.15 13.78
N SER A 117 16.61 0.90 13.55
CA SER A 117 16.70 -0.16 14.55
C SER A 117 18.06 -0.86 14.37
N PRO A 118 19.04 -0.68 15.27
CA PRO A 118 20.29 -1.44 15.20
C PRO A 118 19.94 -2.91 15.20
N SER A 119 20.59 -3.69 14.34
CA SER A 119 20.68 -5.14 14.50
C SER A 119 21.24 -5.40 15.90
N SER A 120 20.37 -5.73 16.85
CA SER A 120 20.79 -6.43 18.06
C SER A 120 21.14 -7.86 17.64
N GLU A 121 22.31 -8.01 17.03
CA GLU A 121 23.11 -9.24 17.12
C GLU A 121 24.13 -9.05 18.24
#